data_AF-A0A955FMY8-F1
#
_entry.id   AF-A0A955FMY8-F1
#
_cell.length_a   1.000
_cell.length_b   1.000
_cell.length_c   1.000
_cell.angle_alpha   90.00
_cell.angle_beta   90.00
_cell.angle_gamma   90.00
#
_symmetry.space_group_name_H-M   'P 1'
#
loop_
_entity.id
_entity.type
_entity.pdbx_description
1 polymer ?
#
loop_
_entity_poly.entity_id
_entity_poly.type
_entity_poly.pdbx_seq_one_letter_code
_entity_poly.pdbx_strand_id
1 'polypeptide(L)' 'NYFVQECYWGEFSRSITLPVPVKEDEIEAVLKDGVLTISFTKVKQDTVKKIQIQ' A
#
# COMPACT_ATOMS: atom_id res chain seq x y z
N ASN A 1 -5.14 -26.81 23.70
CA ASN A 1 -3.89 -27.18 24.38
C ASN A 1 -2.88 -27.62 23.34
N TYR A 2 -1.92 -26.74 23.04
CA TYR A 2 -0.78 -27.01 22.15
C TYR A 2 0.48 -27.08 23.02
N PHE A 3 1.43 -27.96 22.67
CA PHE A 3 2.72 -28.04 23.39
C PHE A 3 3.68 -26.92 22.93
N VAL A 4 3.57 -26.51 21.66
CA VAL A 4 4.26 -25.36 21.04
C VAL A 4 3.36 -24.77 19.95
N GLN A 5 3.38 -23.45 19.77
CA GLN A 5 2.70 -22.73 18.69
C GLN A 5 3.66 -21.69 18.10
N GLU A 6 4.03 -21.85 16.83
CA GLU A 6 5.03 -20.99 16.16
C GLU A 6 4.38 -19.93 15.26
N CYS A 7 3.23 -20.25 14.66
CA CYS A 7 2.51 -19.34 13.77
C CYS A 7 1.54 -18.43 14.52
N TYR A 8 1.31 -17.25 13.96
CA TYR A 8 0.29 -16.33 14.42
C TYR A 8 -1.12 -16.84 14.03
N TRP A 9 -2.05 -16.79 14.98
CA TRP A 9 -3.46 -17.15 14.79
C TRP A 9 -4.33 -16.10 15.50
N GLY A 10 -5.18 -15.40 14.75
CA GLY A 10 -6.02 -14.32 15.28
C GLY A 10 -6.36 -13.27 14.23
N GLU A 11 -7.14 -12.27 14.64
CA GLU A 11 -7.50 -11.13 13.80
C GLU A 11 -6.29 -10.24 13.52
N PHE A 12 -6.08 -9.88 12.26
CA PHE A 12 -4.96 -9.06 11.84
C PHE A 12 -5.44 -7.73 11.27
N SER A 13 -4.80 -6.63 11.69
CA SER A 13 -5.00 -5.29 11.12
C SER A 13 -3.67 -4.54 11.07
N ARG A 14 -3.43 -3.82 9.97
CA ARG A 14 -2.31 -2.89 9.81
C ARG A 14 -2.76 -1.65 9.05
N SER A 15 -2.16 -0.52 9.39
CA SER A 15 -2.29 0.73 8.65
C SER A 15 -0.91 1.18 8.19
N ILE A 16 -0.81 1.65 6.95
CA ILE A 16 0.44 2.09 6.34
C ILE A 16 0.18 3.45 5.69
N THR A 17 1.04 4.42 5.99
CA THR A 17 1.00 5.74 5.34
C THR A 17 1.70 5.67 4.00
N LEU A 18 1.02 6.08 2.93
CA LEU A 18 1.62 6.14 1.61
C LEU A 18 2.53 7.37 1.48
N PRO A 19 3.71 7.23 0.84
CA PRO A 19 4.66 8.33 0.72
C PRO A 19 4.25 9.36 -0.35
N VAL A 20 3.27 9.05 -1.19
CA VAL A 20 2.79 9.90 -2.28
C VAL A 20 1.26 9.83 -2.39
N PRO A 21 0.61 10.87 -2.96
CA PRO A 21 -0.80 10.82 -3.29
C PRO A 21 -1.09 9.75 -4.34
N VAL A 22 -2.20 9.03 -4.14
CA VAL A 22 -2.71 8.00 -5.06
C VAL A 22 -4.16 8.29 -5.41
N LYS A 23 -4.62 7.74 -6.53
CA LYS A 23 -6.03 7.80 -6.93
C LYS A 23 -6.83 6.76 -6.16
N GLU A 24 -7.71 7.21 -5.27
CA GLU A 24 -8.48 6.34 -4.37
C GLU A 24 -9.53 5.50 -5.10
N ASP A 25 -10.01 5.99 -6.25
CA ASP A 25 -10.99 5.35 -7.12
C ASP A 25 -10.40 4.22 -7.99
N GLU A 26 -9.08 4.18 -8.16
CA GLU A 26 -8.35 3.21 -8.98
C GLU A 26 -7.53 2.22 -8.13
N ILE A 27 -7.99 1.90 -6.91
CA ILE A 27 -7.33 0.91 -6.04
C ILE A 27 -7.77 -0.50 -6.42
N GLU A 28 -6.81 -1.40 -6.56
CA GLU A 28 -7.05 -2.83 -6.82
C GLU A 28 -6.44 -3.69 -5.72
N ALA A 29 -7.13 -4.78 -5.35
CA ALA A 29 -6.64 -5.74 -4.37
C ALA A 29 -6.84 -7.18 -4.87
N VAL A 30 -5.81 -8.00 -4.73
CA VAL A 30 -5.83 -9.42 -5.13
C VAL A 30 -5.24 -10.27 -4.01
N LEU A 31 -5.98 -11.31 -3.61
CA LEU A 31 -5.50 -12.35 -2.70
C LEU A 31 -5.21 -13.62 -3.51
N LYS A 32 -3.94 -14.01 -3.56
CA LYS A 32 -3.51 -15.22 -4.29
C LYS A 32 -2.40 -15.92 -3.51
N ASP A 33 -2.50 -17.24 -3.38
CA ASP A 33 -1.50 -18.09 -2.73
C ASP A 33 -1.10 -17.60 -1.32
N GLY A 34 -2.06 -17.06 -0.56
CA GLY A 34 -1.85 -16.54 0.79
C GLY A 34 -1.24 -15.13 0.87
N VAL A 35 -1.06 -14.44 -0.25
CA VAL A 35 -0.50 -13.08 -0.30
C VAL A 35 -1.58 -12.09 -0.75
N LEU A 36 -1.87 -11.10 0.11
CA LEU A 36 -2.70 -9.95 -0.25
C LEU A 36 -1.82 -8.88 -0.92
N THR A 37 -2.05 -8.64 -2.21
CA THR A 37 -1.41 -7.57 -2.98
C THR A 37 -2.38 -6.42 -3.17
N ILE A 38 -1.97 -5.22 -2.80
CA ILE A 38 -2.77 -3.98 -2.96
C ILE A 38 -2.00 -3.05 -3.88
N SER A 39 -2.62 -2.67 -5.00
CA SER A 39 -2.04 -1.84 -6.06
C SER A 39 -2.70 -0.47 -6.09
N PHE A 40 -1.90 0.57 -6.29
CA PHE A 40 -2.36 1.95 -6.31
C PHE A 40 -1.82 2.68 -7.53
N THR A 41 -2.69 3.43 -8.23
CA THR A 41 -2.24 4.36 -9.27
C THR A 41 -1.76 5.66 -8.63
N LYS A 42 -0.50 6.04 -8.90
CA LYS A 42 0.04 7.34 -8.46
C LYS A 42 -0.69 8.49 -9.14
N VAL A 43 -0.99 9.54 -8.38
CA VAL A 43 -1.43 10.80 -8.98
C VAL A 43 -0.27 11.36 -9.81
N LYS A 44 -0.54 11.79 -11.05
CA LYS A 44 0.45 12.49 -11.86
C LYS A 44 0.78 13.81 -11.16
N GLN A 45 1.99 13.95 -10.65
CA GLN A 45 2.51 15.24 -10.23
C GLN A 45 2.86 16.05 -11.47
N ASP A 46 2.31 17.26 -11.55
CA ASP A 46 2.68 18.21 -12.60
C ASP A 46 4.20 18.39 -12.60
N THR A 47 4.81 18.26 -13.77
CA THR A 47 6.25 18.44 -13.94
C THR A 47 6.63 19.82 -13.42
N VAL A 48 7.55 19.84 -12.46
CA VAL A 48 8.07 21.02 -11.78
C VAL A 48 8.26 22.16 -12.78
N LYS A 49 7.56 23.29 -12.57
CA LYS A 49 7.81 24.51 -13.35
C LYS A 49 9.26 24.92 -13.13
N LYS A 50 10.05 24.96 -14.20
CA LYS A 50 11.43 25.49 -14.16
C LYS A 50 11.36 26.94 -13.65
N ILE A 51 11.90 27.17 -12.47
CA ILE A 51 12.08 28.54 -11.95
C ILE A 51 13.36 29.07 -12.59
N GLN A 52 13.25 30.06 -13.48
CA GLN A 52 14.41 30.80 -13.95
C GLN A 52 14.83 31.80 -12.88
N ILE A 53 16.10 31.73 -12.47
CA ILE A 53 16.73 32.72 -11.61
C ILE A 53 17.37 33.76 -12.54
N GLN A 54 17.11 35.05 -12.29
CA GLN A 54 17.76 36.18 -12.96
C GLN A 54 19.04 36.58 -12.23
#